data_AF-A0A9P6AM05-F1
#
_entry.id   AF-A0A9P6AM05-F1
#
_cell.length_a   1.000
_cell.length_b   1.000
_cell.length_c   1.000
_cell.angle_alpha   90.00
_cell.angle_beta   90.00
_cell.angle_gamma   90.00
#
_symmetry.space_group_name_H-M   'P 1'
#
loop_
_entity.id
_entity.type
_entity.pdbx_description
1 polymer ?
#
loop_
_entity_poly.entity_id
_entity_poly.type
_entity_poly.pdbx_seq_one_letter_code
_entity_poly.pdbx_strand_id
1 'polypeptide(L)'
;MEQIHTCLWNLAEEDTVDHQGNWSPKHTYGFVNNYNPNLLVSLWYNHDIKLLTNGEDTKNATWYITKYATKNQQKLSNISALLAKGLAYHFQDEKYIDSIHDHSHLLVFQCFHTLNRNMEQSGPQVISYLMGWGDSFKSHNYAPLYWTAMAGYLHQKFPELNIPSK
;
A
#
# COMPACT_ATOMS: atom_id res chain seq x y z
N MET A 1 12.23 18.24 -21.29
CA MET A 1 11.13 17.42 -21.83
C MET A 1 10.05 17.38 -20.78
N GLU A 2 8.99 18.19 -20.94
CA GLU A 2 7.81 18.12 -20.07
C GLU A 2 7.21 16.73 -20.19
N GLN A 3 7.28 15.95 -19.12
CA GLN A 3 6.53 14.72 -18.99
C GLN A 3 5.05 15.11 -18.95
N ILE A 4 4.33 14.84 -20.05
CA ILE A 4 2.87 14.89 -20.05
C ILE A 4 2.44 13.72 -19.16
N HIS A 5 2.32 14.00 -17.88
CA HIS A 5 1.60 13.20 -16.91
C HIS A 5 0.13 13.20 -17.35
N THR A 6 -0.26 12.28 -18.24
CA THR A 6 -1.67 12.03 -18.54
C THR A 6 -2.32 11.55 -17.25
N CYS A 7 -3.02 12.45 -16.56
CA CYS A 7 -3.71 12.10 -15.33
C CYS A 7 -4.86 11.13 -15.64
N LEU A 8 -5.12 10.21 -14.72
CA LEU A 8 -6.08 9.13 -14.93
C LEU A 8 -7.53 9.65 -15.03
N TRP A 9 -7.79 10.81 -14.43
CA TRP A 9 -9.12 11.37 -14.23
C TRP A 9 -9.23 12.77 -14.81
N ASN A 10 -10.41 13.13 -15.31
CA ASN A 10 -10.68 14.48 -15.80
C ASN A 10 -10.69 15.47 -14.63
N LEU A 11 -9.98 16.59 -14.80
CA LEU A 11 -9.97 17.66 -13.82
C LEU A 11 -11.25 18.50 -13.92
N ALA A 12 -11.77 18.93 -12.77
CA ALA A 12 -12.92 19.82 -12.66
C ALA A 12 -12.71 20.81 -11.51
N GLU A 13 -12.96 22.10 -11.75
CA GLU A 13 -12.78 23.12 -10.71
C GLU A 13 -13.99 23.25 -9.76
N GLU A 14 -15.15 22.75 -10.19
CA GLU A 14 -16.43 22.86 -9.49
C GLU A 14 -17.24 21.56 -9.61
N ASP A 15 -18.14 21.35 -8.65
CA ASP A 15 -19.12 20.27 -8.72
C ASP A 15 -20.17 20.61 -9.79
N THR A 16 -20.44 19.68 -10.69
CA THR A 16 -21.40 19.88 -11.79
C THR A 16 -22.47 18.80 -11.79
N VAL A 17 -23.68 19.18 -12.20
CA VAL A 17 -24.79 18.26 -12.47
C VAL A 17 -25.29 18.57 -13.87
N ASP A 18 -25.29 17.57 -14.75
CA ASP A 18 -25.82 17.75 -16.10
C ASP A 18 -27.35 17.69 -16.12
N HIS A 19 -27.95 18.04 -17.25
CA HIS A 19 -29.40 18.00 -17.44
C HIS A 19 -30.00 16.58 -17.37
N GLN A 20 -29.17 15.54 -17.41
CA GLN A 20 -29.57 14.14 -17.29
C GLN A 20 -29.49 13.64 -15.84
N GLY A 21 -29.00 14.47 -14.91
CA GLY A 21 -28.84 14.11 -13.50
C GLY A 21 -27.54 13.36 -13.19
N ASN A 22 -26.59 13.33 -14.13
CA ASN A 22 -25.24 12.84 -13.85
C ASN A 22 -24.48 13.92 -13.09
N TRP A 23 -23.86 13.51 -11.98
CA TRP A 23 -23.06 14.38 -11.14
C TRP A 23 -21.57 14.13 -11.35
N SER A 24 -20.78 15.20 -11.40
CA SER A 24 -19.32 15.15 -11.41
C SER A 24 -18.74 16.03 -10.30
N PRO A 25 -17.85 15.51 -9.44
CA PRO A 25 -17.24 16.28 -8.37
C PRO A 25 -16.20 17.28 -8.87
N LYS A 26 -15.97 18.32 -8.07
CA LYS A 26 -14.73 19.10 -8.13
C LYS A 26 -13.54 18.16 -7.92
N HIS A 27 -12.63 18.15 -8.91
CA HIS A 27 -11.45 17.31 -8.92
C HIS A 27 -10.23 18.08 -9.43
N THR A 28 -9.42 18.62 -8.52
CA THR A 28 -8.25 19.47 -8.87
C THR A 28 -6.94 18.71 -8.99
N TYR A 29 -6.89 17.44 -8.58
CA TYR A 29 -5.69 16.61 -8.56
C TYR A 29 -5.95 15.24 -9.22
N GLY A 30 -5.62 15.11 -10.51
CA GLY A 30 -5.98 13.93 -11.32
C GLY A 30 -5.26 12.62 -10.96
N PHE A 31 -4.37 12.63 -9.96
CA PHE A 31 -3.72 11.44 -9.39
C PHE A 31 -4.29 11.02 -8.04
N VAL A 32 -5.20 11.80 -7.48
CA VAL A 32 -5.87 11.53 -6.21
C VAL A 32 -7.31 11.16 -6.52
N ASN A 33 -7.88 10.16 -5.83
CA ASN A 33 -9.30 9.87 -5.97
C ASN A 33 -10.15 11.04 -5.46
N ASN A 34 -11.43 11.03 -5.79
CA ASN A 34 -12.32 12.07 -5.29
C ASN A 34 -12.45 11.97 -3.76
N TYR A 35 -12.08 13.03 -3.04
CA TYR A 35 -12.00 13.02 -1.58
C TYR A 35 -12.71 14.22 -0.96
N ASN A 36 -13.15 14.06 0.28
CA ASN A 36 -13.73 15.11 1.10
C ASN A 36 -12.71 15.50 2.20
N PRO A 37 -12.26 16.76 2.26
CA PRO A 37 -11.26 17.19 3.25
C PRO A 37 -11.66 16.92 4.71
N ASN A 38 -12.94 17.08 5.06
CA ASN A 38 -13.41 16.86 6.44
C ASN A 38 -13.36 15.38 6.80
N LEU A 39 -13.77 14.50 5.87
CA LEU A 39 -13.67 13.06 6.05
C LEU A 39 -12.22 12.59 6.10
N LEU A 40 -11.32 13.18 5.30
CA LEU A 40 -9.90 12.86 5.33
C LEU A 40 -9.29 13.12 6.71
N VAL A 41 -9.60 14.30 7.29
CA VAL A 41 -9.11 14.70 8.61
C VAL A 41 -9.74 13.87 9.73
N SER A 42 -11.00 13.48 9.59
CA SER A 42 -11.71 12.75 10.65
C SER A 42 -11.39 11.25 10.66
N LEU A 43 -11.16 10.67 9.49
CA LEU A 43 -11.08 9.22 9.31
C LEU A 43 -9.65 8.71 9.03
N TRP A 44 -8.73 9.61 8.63
CA TRP A 44 -7.32 9.32 8.37
C TRP A 44 -7.04 8.22 7.32
N TYR A 45 -8.01 7.92 6.44
CA TYR A 45 -7.82 7.00 5.32
C TYR A 45 -8.21 7.61 3.98
N ASN A 46 -7.56 7.11 2.92
CA ASN A 46 -7.90 7.44 1.54
C ASN A 46 -9.30 6.90 1.24
N HIS A 47 -10.19 7.76 0.77
CA HIS A 47 -11.55 7.43 0.42
C HIS A 47 -11.85 7.92 -1.00
N ASP A 48 -12.69 7.17 -1.70
CA ASP A 48 -13.18 7.51 -3.03
C ASP A 48 -14.69 7.75 -2.94
N ILE A 49 -15.12 9.01 -3.10
CA ILE A 49 -16.51 9.42 -2.90
C ILE A 49 -17.22 9.51 -4.25
N LYS A 50 -18.36 8.82 -4.34
CA LYS A 50 -19.25 8.87 -5.49
C LYS A 50 -20.69 9.08 -5.05
N LEU A 51 -21.36 10.08 -5.65
CA LEU A 51 -22.80 10.26 -5.48
C LEU A 51 -23.55 9.25 -6.37
N LEU A 52 -24.53 8.56 -5.81
CA LEU A 52 -25.36 7.58 -6.52
C LEU A 52 -26.77 8.15 -6.67
N THR A 53 -27.09 8.62 -7.88
CA THR A 53 -28.41 9.21 -8.21
C THR A 53 -29.34 8.24 -8.94
N ASN A 54 -28.78 7.13 -9.44
CA ASN A 54 -29.40 6.16 -10.33
C ASN A 54 -29.40 4.75 -9.70
N GLY A 55 -30.52 4.01 -9.81
CA GLY A 55 -30.63 2.63 -9.31
C GLY A 55 -29.74 1.61 -10.04
N GLU A 56 -29.51 1.78 -11.33
CA GLU A 56 -28.57 0.97 -12.12
C GLU A 56 -27.12 1.17 -11.66
N ASP A 57 -26.67 2.42 -11.52
CA ASP A 57 -25.34 2.74 -10.99
C ASP A 57 -25.17 2.24 -9.56
N THR A 58 -26.21 2.38 -8.74
CA THR A 58 -26.22 1.88 -7.36
C THR A 58 -26.05 0.36 -7.33
N LYS A 59 -26.77 -0.37 -8.18
CA LYS A 59 -26.66 -1.83 -8.28
C LYS A 59 -25.25 -2.25 -8.71
N ASN A 60 -24.70 -1.58 -9.73
CA ASN A 60 -23.37 -1.88 -10.25
C ASN A 60 -22.28 -1.60 -9.19
N ALA A 61 -22.35 -0.45 -8.51
CA ALA A 61 -21.43 -0.09 -7.43
C ALA A 61 -21.54 -1.06 -6.25
N THR A 62 -22.77 -1.40 -5.81
CA THR A 62 -23.01 -2.34 -4.73
C THR A 62 -22.47 -3.72 -5.06
N TRP A 63 -22.68 -4.20 -6.29
CA TRP A 63 -22.13 -5.47 -6.76
C TRP A 63 -20.60 -5.47 -6.72
N TYR A 64 -19.97 -4.41 -7.20
CA TYR A 64 -18.52 -4.25 -7.18
C TYR A 64 -17.96 -4.24 -5.75
N ILE A 65 -18.51 -3.42 -4.87
CA ILE A 65 -18.09 -3.31 -3.46
C ILE A 65 -18.26 -4.66 -2.77
N THR A 66 -19.40 -5.32 -2.95
CA THR A 66 -19.67 -6.63 -2.34
C THR A 66 -18.68 -7.66 -2.84
N LYS A 67 -18.45 -7.74 -4.15
CA LYS A 67 -17.47 -8.68 -4.73
C LYS A 67 -16.06 -8.42 -4.23
N TYR A 68 -15.69 -7.16 -3.98
CA TYR A 68 -14.39 -6.80 -3.43
C TYR A 68 -14.27 -7.14 -1.94
N ALA A 69 -15.28 -6.79 -1.13
CA ALA A 69 -15.32 -7.08 0.30
C ALA A 69 -15.36 -8.59 0.58
N THR A 70 -16.04 -9.36 -0.29
CA THR A 70 -16.10 -10.83 -0.22
C THR A 70 -14.99 -11.51 -1.01
N LYS A 71 -14.07 -10.75 -1.61
CA LYS A 71 -12.91 -11.32 -2.30
C LYS A 71 -12.06 -12.01 -1.26
N ASN A 72 -12.13 -13.35 -1.23
CA ASN A 72 -11.23 -14.14 -0.43
C ASN A 72 -9.80 -13.75 -0.83
N GLN A 73 -9.07 -13.16 0.12
CA GLN A 73 -7.64 -12.95 -0.04
C GLN A 73 -7.06 -14.34 -0.32
N GLN A 74 -6.60 -14.58 -1.55
CA GLN A 74 -5.96 -15.85 -1.84
C GLN A 74 -4.77 -15.94 -0.89
N LYS A 75 -4.84 -16.89 0.05
CA LYS A 75 -3.68 -17.24 0.86
C LYS A 75 -2.70 -17.82 -0.14
N LEU A 76 -1.76 -16.98 -0.59
CA LEU A 76 -0.59 -17.42 -1.33
C LEU A 76 -0.03 -18.62 -0.56
N SER A 77 0.06 -19.72 -1.29
CA SER A 77 0.55 -21.03 -0.87
C SER A 77 1.57 -20.94 0.26
N ASN A 78 1.35 -21.75 1.30
CA ASN A 78 2.16 -21.91 2.51
C ASN A 78 3.60 -21.35 2.36
N ILE A 79 3.82 -20.13 2.87
CA ILE A 79 5.12 -19.43 2.87
C ILE A 79 6.24 -20.36 3.34
N SER A 80 5.96 -21.20 4.35
CA SER A 80 6.93 -22.17 4.85
C SER A 80 7.31 -23.24 3.82
N ALA A 81 6.38 -23.69 2.97
CA ALA A 81 6.66 -24.63 1.89
C ALA A 81 7.48 -24.00 0.77
N LEU A 82 7.21 -22.73 0.43
CA LEU A 82 8.02 -21.97 -0.54
C LEU A 82 9.46 -21.76 -0.03
N LEU A 83 9.60 -21.37 1.25
CA LEU A 83 10.91 -21.21 1.87
C LEU A 83 11.65 -22.55 1.99
N ALA A 84 10.98 -23.63 2.40
CA ALA A 84 11.58 -24.96 2.48
C ALA A 84 12.10 -25.42 1.10
N LYS A 85 11.35 -25.16 0.02
CA LYS A 85 11.80 -25.46 -1.35
C LYS A 85 12.98 -24.57 -1.77
N GLY A 86 12.93 -23.27 -1.47
CA GLY A 86 13.99 -22.32 -1.84
C GLY A 86 15.29 -22.52 -1.08
N LEU A 87 15.20 -22.97 0.18
CA LEU A 87 16.34 -23.20 1.08
C LEU A 87 16.83 -24.65 1.11
N ALA A 88 16.19 -25.56 0.36
CA ALA A 88 16.52 -27.00 0.38
C ALA A 88 18.01 -27.30 0.20
N TYR A 89 18.71 -26.47 -0.58
CA TYR A 89 20.13 -26.59 -0.88
C TYR A 89 21.02 -25.64 -0.06
N HIS A 90 20.45 -24.69 0.68
CA HIS A 90 21.21 -23.69 1.43
C HIS A 90 22.05 -24.33 2.55
N PHE A 91 21.48 -25.34 3.22
CA PHE A 91 22.16 -26.07 4.29
C PHE A 91 23.03 -27.23 3.78
N GLN A 92 23.04 -27.49 2.47
CA GLN A 92 23.87 -28.54 1.85
C GLN A 92 25.20 -28.01 1.31
N ASP A 93 25.31 -26.69 1.07
CA ASP A 93 26.54 -26.07 0.56
C ASP A 93 27.46 -25.72 1.77
N GLU A 94 28.46 -26.55 2.05
CA GLU A 94 29.48 -26.34 3.11
C GLU A 94 30.52 -25.27 2.74
N LYS A 95 30.14 -24.24 1.98
CA LYS A 95 31.05 -23.13 1.69
C LYS A 95 31.23 -22.33 2.95
N TYR A 96 32.45 -22.38 3.49
CA TYR A 96 32.87 -21.63 4.65
C TYR A 96 32.63 -20.13 4.43
N ILE A 97 31.56 -19.60 5.05
CA ILE A 97 31.35 -18.17 5.18
C ILE A 97 32.07 -17.75 6.46
N ASP A 98 33.08 -16.89 6.30
CA ASP A 98 34.08 -16.51 7.32
C ASP A 98 33.45 -15.90 8.60
N SER A 99 32.21 -15.38 8.52
CA SER A 99 31.47 -14.84 9.66
C SER A 99 30.01 -15.32 9.73
N ILE A 100 29.54 -15.58 10.96
CA ILE A 100 28.13 -15.93 11.28
C ILE A 100 27.17 -14.83 10.81
N HIS A 101 27.61 -13.57 10.85
CA HIS A 101 26.83 -12.43 10.40
C HIS A 101 26.55 -12.51 8.90
N ASP A 102 27.56 -12.80 8.09
CA ASP A 102 27.41 -12.89 6.64
C ASP A 102 26.55 -14.08 6.22
N HIS A 103 26.66 -15.19 6.96
CA HIS A 103 25.78 -16.36 6.75
C HIS A 103 24.31 -16.01 7.06
N SER A 104 24.07 -15.32 8.18
CA SER A 104 22.71 -14.88 8.57
C SER A 104 22.13 -13.88 7.57
N HIS A 105 22.95 -12.94 7.11
CA HIS A 105 22.57 -11.97 6.08
C HIS A 105 22.20 -12.68 4.78
N LEU A 106 23.03 -13.61 4.30
CA LEU A 106 22.77 -14.37 3.08
C LEU A 106 21.46 -15.17 3.16
N LEU A 107 21.18 -15.82 4.30
CA LEU A 107 19.94 -16.54 4.53
C LEU A 107 18.71 -15.64 4.40
N VAL A 108 18.74 -14.47 5.04
CA VAL A 108 17.65 -13.47 4.96
C VAL A 108 17.44 -13.01 3.52
N PHE A 109 18.52 -12.75 2.78
CA PHE A 109 18.46 -12.36 1.37
C PHE A 109 17.81 -13.43 0.48
N GLN A 110 18.16 -14.70 0.68
CA GLN A 110 17.59 -15.81 -0.08
C GLN A 110 16.12 -16.06 0.25
N CYS A 111 15.75 -15.98 1.53
CA CYS A 111 14.35 -15.99 1.95
C CYS A 111 13.56 -14.89 1.25
N PHE A 112 14.08 -13.66 1.29
CA PHE A 112 13.45 -12.52 0.64
C PHE A 112 13.31 -12.73 -0.87
N HIS A 113 14.36 -13.17 -1.57
CA HIS A 113 14.31 -13.44 -3.01
C HIS A 113 13.31 -14.55 -3.38
N THR A 114 13.28 -15.63 -2.59
CA THR A 114 12.36 -16.75 -2.80
C THR A 114 10.91 -16.29 -2.67
N LEU A 115 10.62 -15.46 -1.67
CA LEU A 115 9.29 -14.90 -1.46
C LEU A 115 8.92 -13.92 -2.57
N ASN A 116 9.80 -12.97 -2.89
CA ASN A 116 9.55 -11.98 -3.94
C ASN A 116 9.32 -12.61 -5.31
N ARG A 117 10.07 -13.67 -5.66
CA ARG A 117 9.89 -14.36 -6.94
C ARG A 117 8.49 -14.95 -7.11
N ASN A 118 7.89 -15.43 -6.02
CA ASN A 118 6.57 -16.07 -6.04
C ASN A 118 5.46 -15.10 -5.63
N MET A 119 5.79 -13.84 -5.34
CA MET A 119 4.83 -12.82 -4.96
C MET A 119 4.19 -12.26 -6.24
N GLU A 120 2.87 -12.30 -6.32
CA GLU A 120 2.14 -11.59 -7.36
C GLU A 120 2.27 -10.08 -7.10
N GLN A 121 2.81 -9.36 -8.09
CA GLN A 121 2.89 -7.90 -8.08
C GLN A 121 1.81 -7.30 -8.96
N SER A 122 1.30 -6.12 -8.60
CA SER A 122 0.31 -5.44 -9.45
C SER A 122 0.96 -4.99 -10.75
N GLY A 123 0.29 -5.20 -11.89
CA GLY A 123 0.77 -4.72 -13.19
C GLY A 123 1.15 -3.23 -13.20
N PRO A 124 0.34 -2.33 -12.62
CA PRO A 124 0.69 -0.91 -12.51
C PRO A 124 2.01 -0.67 -11.75
N GLN A 125 2.26 -1.39 -10.65
CA GLN A 125 3.50 -1.28 -9.89
C GLN A 125 4.71 -1.68 -10.74
N VAL A 126 4.63 -2.82 -11.45
CA VAL A 126 5.71 -3.29 -12.34
C VAL A 126 6.03 -2.26 -13.42
N ILE A 127 4.99 -1.72 -14.08
CA ILE A 127 5.17 -0.68 -15.11
C ILE A 127 5.79 0.59 -14.52
N SER A 128 5.32 1.06 -13.35
CA SER A 128 5.87 2.25 -12.69
C SER A 128 7.37 2.12 -12.42
N TYR A 129 7.81 0.94 -11.98
CA TYR A 129 9.22 0.63 -11.77
C TYR A 129 10.02 0.55 -13.08
N LEU A 130 9.50 -0.15 -14.11
CA LEU A 130 10.15 -0.25 -15.42
C LEU A 130 10.32 1.11 -16.10
N MET A 131 9.35 2.01 -15.93
CA MET A 131 9.35 3.34 -16.51
C MET A 131 10.13 4.36 -15.67
N GLY A 132 10.63 3.97 -14.49
CA GLY A 132 11.36 4.88 -13.59
C GLY A 132 10.49 5.97 -12.96
N TRP A 133 9.16 5.79 -12.94
CA TRP A 133 8.23 6.75 -12.34
C TRP A 133 8.24 6.71 -10.81
N GLY A 134 8.81 5.66 -10.22
CA GLY A 134 8.79 5.41 -8.79
C GLY A 134 7.43 4.89 -8.32
N ASP A 135 7.29 4.68 -7.02
CA ASP A 135 6.09 4.14 -6.38
C ASP A 135 5.54 5.04 -5.27
N SER A 136 6.06 6.26 -5.16
CA SER A 136 5.74 7.18 -4.08
C SER A 136 5.35 8.56 -4.60
N PHE A 137 4.08 8.92 -4.38
CA PHE A 137 3.58 10.28 -4.58
C PHE A 137 3.52 10.96 -3.21
N LYS A 138 4.43 11.91 -2.96
CA LYS A 138 4.51 12.64 -1.70
C LYS A 138 4.28 14.12 -1.97
N SER A 139 3.28 14.70 -1.32
CA SER A 139 3.10 16.16 -1.29
C SER A 139 3.96 16.83 -0.21
N HIS A 140 4.46 16.06 0.77
CA HIS A 140 5.18 16.56 1.94
C HIS A 140 6.41 15.69 2.21
N ASN A 141 7.38 16.27 2.93
CA ASN A 141 8.53 15.53 3.42
C ASN A 141 8.15 14.78 4.70
N TYR A 142 8.45 13.48 4.72
CA TYR A 142 8.25 12.63 5.88
C TYR A 142 9.61 12.23 6.46
N ALA A 143 9.72 12.22 7.78
CA ALA A 143 10.87 11.66 8.48
C ALA A 143 10.47 10.30 9.08
N PRO A 144 11.35 9.28 9.04
CA PRO A 144 11.09 8.02 9.71
C PRO A 144 10.95 8.26 11.22
N LEU A 145 9.81 7.87 11.77
CA LEU A 145 9.58 7.88 13.22
C LEU A 145 9.87 6.49 13.77
N TYR A 146 11.02 6.31 14.41
CA TYR A 146 11.37 5.05 15.07
C TYR A 146 10.61 4.91 16.39
N TRP A 147 9.33 4.52 16.30
CA TRP A 147 8.41 4.48 17.44
C TRP A 147 8.96 3.70 18.63
N THR A 148 9.60 2.55 18.43
CA THR A 148 10.18 1.76 19.52
C THR A 148 11.28 2.51 20.27
N ALA A 149 12.17 3.20 19.54
CA ALA A 149 13.23 4.00 20.16
C ALA A 149 12.66 5.24 20.87
N MET A 150 11.68 5.89 20.25
CA MET A 150 10.97 7.03 20.85
C MET A 150 10.19 6.63 22.10
N ALA A 151 9.46 5.51 22.06
CA ALA A 151 8.75 4.96 23.20
C ALA A 151 9.72 4.58 24.33
N GLY A 152 10.84 3.93 24.00
CA GLY A 152 11.91 3.65 24.97
C GLY A 152 12.44 4.92 25.64
N TYR A 153 12.71 5.96 24.86
CA TYR A 153 13.12 7.27 25.37
C TYR A 153 12.04 7.92 26.26
N LEU A 154 10.77 7.85 25.87
CA LEU A 154 9.65 8.37 26.66
C LEU A 154 9.49 7.63 27.98
N HIS A 155 9.57 6.30 27.98
CA HIS A 155 9.52 5.49 29.20
C HIS A 155 10.73 5.71 30.11
N GLN A 156 11.91 6.01 29.55
CA GLN A 156 13.09 6.38 30.33
C GLN A 156 12.95 7.75 30.97
N LYS A 157 12.39 8.73 30.25
CA LYS A 157 12.29 10.13 30.69
C LYS A 157 11.07 10.39 31.59
N PHE A 158 10.01 9.62 31.40
CA PHE A 158 8.73 9.72 32.13
C PHE A 158 8.33 8.33 32.65
N PRO A 159 8.94 7.87 33.76
CA PRO A 159 8.67 6.56 34.34
C PRO A 159 7.20 6.34 34.72
N GLU A 160 6.46 7.43 34.99
CA GLU A 160 5.02 7.45 35.28
C GLU A 160 4.13 6.92 34.14
N LEU A 161 4.66 6.88 32.91
CA LEU A 161 3.96 6.29 31.76
C LEU A 161 4.01 4.76 31.75
N ASN A 162 4.82 4.12 32.62
CA ASN A 162 4.80 2.69 32.84
C ASN A 162 3.62 2.31 33.74
N ILE A 163 2.40 2.55 33.27
CA ILE A 163 1.20 2.06 33.95
C ILE A 163 1.07 0.58 33.57
N PRO A 164 1.11 -0.35 34.53
CA PRO A 164 0.87 -1.76 34.23
C PRO A 164 -0.54 -1.88 33.63
N SER A 165 -0.65 -2.49 32.45
CA SER A 165 -1.97 -2.80 31.89
C SER A 165 -2.68 -3.74 32.86
N LYS A 166 -3.90 -3.36 33.26
CA LYS A 166 -4.80 -4.26 33.97
C LYS A 166 -5.13 -5.50 33.13
#